data_AF-A0A7C9AYD5-F1
#
_entry.id   AF-A0A7C9AYD5-F1
#
_cell.length_a   1.000
_cell.length_b   1.000
_cell.length_c   1.000
_cell.angle_alpha   90.00
_cell.angle_beta   90.00
_cell.angle_gamma   90.00
#
_symmetry.space_group_name_H-M   'P 1'
#
loop_
_entity.id
_entity.type
_entity.pdbx_description
1 polymer ?
#
loop_
_entity_poly.entity_id
_entity_poly.type
_entity_poly.pdbx_seq_one_letter_code
_entity_poly.pdbx_strand_id
1 'polypeptide(L)'
;VMVLGHSKGGIDAAAALSMYWPELKDKVAGLVLAQSPYGGSPIASDILRPGQLGDYLNVRKIMEILMRKVIKGDLQALEDLTYERRREFLKKHRLPKELPVVSFHTEA
;
A
#
# COMPACT_ATOMS: atom_id res chain seq x y z
N VAL A 1 8.10 15.61 12.39
CA VAL A 1 8.70 15.02 11.16
C VAL A 1 7.68 14.99 10.04
N MET A 2 8.13 14.97 8.78
CA MET A 2 7.26 14.68 7.63
C MET A 2 7.56 13.25 7.17
N VAL A 3 6.52 12.46 6.90
CA VAL A 3 6.67 11.07 6.46
C VAL A 3 6.46 11.02 4.96
N LEU A 4 7.50 10.66 4.20
CA LEU A 4 7.40 10.35 2.78
C LEU A 4 7.37 8.84 2.62
N GLY A 5 6.28 8.32 2.06
CA GLY A 5 6.12 6.91 1.77
C GLY A 5 5.97 6.67 0.28
N HIS A 6 6.83 5.80 -0.27
CA HIS A 6 6.75 5.34 -1.65
C HIS A 6 6.07 3.97 -1.73
N SER A 7 5.20 3.78 -2.72
CA SER A 7 4.52 2.50 -2.96
C SER A 7 3.93 1.89 -1.68
N LYS A 8 4.25 0.64 -1.33
CA LYS A 8 3.82 -0.05 -0.10
C LYS A 8 4.23 0.69 1.17
N GLY A 9 5.40 1.33 1.19
CA GLY A 9 5.85 2.12 2.35
C GLY A 9 4.91 3.28 2.69
N GLY A 10 4.28 3.90 1.68
CA GLY A 10 3.23 4.90 1.92
C GLY A 10 1.93 4.33 2.45
N ILE A 11 1.59 3.10 2.07
CA ILE A 11 0.44 2.39 2.63
C ILE A 11 0.66 2.08 4.11
N ASP A 12 1.87 1.63 4.46
CA ASP A 12 2.22 1.28 5.83
C ASP A 12 2.33 2.50 6.73
N ALA A 13 2.90 3.60 6.21
CA ALA A 13 2.88 4.89 6.89
C ALA A 13 1.44 5.38 7.14
N ALA A 14 0.58 5.32 6.11
CA ALA A 14 -0.81 5.73 6.25
C ALA A 14 -1.59 4.84 7.23
N ALA A 15 -1.32 3.53 7.24
CA ALA A 15 -1.91 2.60 8.19
C ALA A 15 -1.49 2.92 9.63
N ALA A 16 -0.19 3.11 9.88
CA ALA A 16 0.32 3.48 11.20
C ALA A 16 -0.29 4.81 11.69
N LEU A 17 -0.37 5.81 10.81
CA LEU A 17 -0.98 7.11 11.14
C LEU A 17 -2.49 7.01 11.38
N SER A 18 -3.20 6.11 10.71
CA SER A 18 -4.64 5.92 10.91
C SER A 18 -4.94 5.13 12.19
N MET A 19 -4.07 4.20 12.58
CA MET A 19 -4.27 3.32 13.74
C MET A 19 -3.77 3.93 15.05
N TYR A 20 -2.70 4.73 15.00
CA TYR A 20 -1.99 5.23 16.17
C TYR A 20 -1.90 6.77 16.16
N TRP A 21 -2.90 7.43 15.60
CA TRP A 21 -2.91 8.89 15.52
C TRP A 21 -2.75 9.59 16.87
N PRO A 22 -3.47 9.19 17.94
CA PRO A 22 -3.34 9.86 19.24
C PRO A 22 -1.90 9.94 19.75
N GLU A 23 -1.11 8.91 19.48
CA GLU A 23 0.29 8.81 19.90
C GLU A 23 1.26 9.52 18.92
N LEU A 24 0.86 9.67 17.66
CA LEU A 24 1.72 10.19 16.58
C LEU A 24 1.47 11.66 16.23
N LYS A 25 0.33 12.23 16.61
CA LYS A 25 -0.10 13.58 16.19
C LYS A 25 0.88 14.70 16.54
N ASP A 26 1.56 14.61 17.67
CA ASP A 26 2.54 15.63 18.11
C ASP A 26 3.95 15.36 17.55
N LYS A 27 4.13 14.26 16.81
CA LYS A 27 5.41 13.83 16.23
C LYS A 27 5.41 13.98 14.72
N VAL A 28 4.28 13.78 14.05
CA VAL A 28 4.15 13.76 12.58
C VAL A 28 3.37 14.99 12.12
N ALA A 29 4.04 15.84 11.35
CA ALA A 29 3.48 17.09 10.82
C ALA A 29 2.72 16.89 9.50
N GLY A 30 2.92 15.76 8.81
CA GLY A 30 2.26 15.48 7.55
C GLY A 30 2.73 14.18 6.90
N LEU A 31 1.94 13.73 5.92
CA LEU A 31 2.17 12.52 5.13
C LEU A 31 2.27 12.88 3.64
N VAL A 32 3.32 12.40 2.99
CA VAL A 32 3.49 12.48 1.54
C VAL A 32 3.47 11.07 0.97
N LEU A 33 2.55 10.82 0.05
CA LEU A 33 2.43 9.57 -0.69
C LEU A 33 3.03 9.74 -2.08
N ALA A 34 3.90 8.83 -2.50
CA ALA A 34 4.48 8.81 -3.83
C ALA A 34 4.23 7.45 -4.49
N GLN A 35 3.40 7.42 -5.53
CA GLN A 35 3.02 6.18 -6.22
C GLN A 35 2.49 5.09 -5.25
N SER A 36 1.82 5.50 -4.17
CA SER A 36 1.26 4.59 -3.18
C SER A 36 -0.13 4.14 -3.62
N PRO A 37 -0.37 2.83 -3.80
CA PRO A 37 -1.67 2.31 -4.21
C PRO A 37 -2.70 2.37 -3.06
N TYR A 38 -3.13 3.58 -2.68
CA TYR A 38 -3.90 3.83 -1.45
C TYR A 38 -5.21 3.05 -1.40
N GLY A 39 -5.92 3.01 -2.53
CA GLY A 39 -7.12 2.21 -2.74
C GLY A 39 -6.86 0.76 -3.17
N GLY A 40 -5.59 0.37 -3.35
CA GLY A 40 -5.19 -0.94 -3.86
C GLY A 40 -4.53 -0.86 -5.24
N SER A 41 -3.91 -1.97 -5.62
CA SER A 41 -3.20 -2.16 -6.88
C SER A 41 -3.96 -3.17 -7.74
N PRO A 42 -4.38 -2.80 -8.96
CA PRO A 42 -4.99 -3.75 -9.91
C PRO A 42 -4.08 -4.96 -10.17
N ILE A 43 -2.76 -4.72 -10.24
CA ILE A 43 -1.75 -5.78 -10.41
C ILE A 43 -1.81 -6.78 -9.26
N ALA A 44 -1.96 -6.32 -8.02
CA ALA A 44 -2.07 -7.21 -6.86
C ALA A 44 -3.37 -8.04 -6.92
N SER A 45 -4.49 -7.41 -7.29
CA SER A 45 -5.77 -8.09 -7.46
C SER A 45 -5.72 -9.16 -8.56
N ASP A 46 -5.06 -8.86 -9.68
CA ASP A 46 -4.94 -9.79 -10.81
C ASP A 46 -4.02 -10.97 -10.50
N ILE A 47 -2.88 -10.76 -9.84
CA ILE A 47 -1.96 -11.85 -9.43
C ILE A 47 -2.66 -12.87 -8.51
N LEU A 48 -3.60 -12.40 -7.69
CA LEU A 48 -4.31 -13.23 -6.72
C LEU A 48 -5.64 -13.77 -7.24
N ARG A 49 -6.05 -13.43 -8.47
CA ARG A 49 -7.30 -13.90 -9.06
C ARG A 49 -7.19 -15.37 -9.49
N PRO A 50 -8.12 -16.25 -9.09
CA PRO A 50 -8.17 -17.62 -9.58
C PRO A 50 -8.69 -17.65 -11.03
N GLY A 51 -8.00 -18.34 -11.97
CA GLY A 51 -8.60 -18.68 -13.27
C GLY A 51 -7.74 -18.75 -14.54
N GLN A 52 -6.42 -18.55 -14.56
CA GLN A 52 -5.64 -18.67 -15.81
C GLN A 52 -4.18 -19.13 -15.59
N LEU A 53 -4.01 -20.41 -15.22
CA LEU A 53 -2.78 -20.92 -14.61
C LEU A 53 -1.46 -20.70 -15.38
N GLY A 54 -1.46 -20.68 -16.71
CA GLY A 54 -0.22 -20.66 -17.51
C GLY A 54 0.58 -19.36 -17.38
N ASP A 55 -0.04 -18.23 -17.69
CA ASP A 55 0.61 -16.91 -17.67
C ASP A 55 0.73 -16.36 -16.24
N TYR A 56 -0.25 -16.66 -15.37
CA TYR A 56 -0.20 -16.23 -13.97
C TYR A 56 0.95 -16.85 -13.20
N LEU A 57 1.35 -18.10 -13.46
CA LEU A 57 2.48 -18.70 -12.75
C LEU A 57 3.79 -17.97 -13.07
N ASN A 58 4.00 -17.57 -14.33
CA ASN A 58 5.18 -16.81 -14.73
C ASN A 58 5.14 -15.38 -14.16
N VAL A 59 4.01 -14.68 -14.27
CA VAL A 59 3.85 -13.32 -13.72
C VAL A 59 3.98 -13.31 -12.19
N ARG A 60 3.33 -14.27 -11.50
CA ARG A 60 3.41 -14.41 -10.04
C ARG A 60 4.84 -14.71 -9.59
N LYS A 61 5.56 -15.57 -10.30
CA LYS A 61 6.96 -15.91 -9.98
C LYS A 61 7.91 -14.72 -10.21
N ILE A 62 7.71 -13.96 -11.30
CA ILE A 62 8.46 -12.73 -11.56
C ILE A 62 8.17 -11.68 -10.48
N MET A 63 6.91 -11.50 -10.12
CA MET A 63 6.49 -10.56 -9.07
C MET A 63 6.98 -10.97 -7.69
N GLU A 64 6.96 -12.26 -7.37
CA GLU A 64 7.55 -12.78 -6.14
C GLU A 64 9.07 -12.53 -6.09
N ILE A 65 9.79 -12.73 -7.21
CA ILE A 65 11.21 -12.41 -7.30
C ILE A 65 11.44 -10.90 -7.12
N LEU A 66 10.65 -10.05 -7.76
CA LEU A 66 10.71 -8.59 -7.61
C LEU A 66 10.45 -8.17 -6.17
N MET A 67 9.42 -8.71 -5.51
CA MET A 67 9.12 -8.37 -4.12
C MET A 67 10.17 -8.88 -3.15
N ARG A 68 10.68 -10.10 -3.32
CA ARG A 68 11.76 -10.64 -2.48
C ARG A 68 13.05 -9.84 -2.66
N LYS A 69 13.41 -9.46 -3.90
CA LYS A 69 14.66 -8.74 -4.20
C LYS A 69 14.61 -7.25 -3.89
N VAL A 70 13.48 -6.59 -4.13
CA VAL A 70 13.35 -5.13 -4.05
C VAL A 70 12.72 -4.67 -2.73
N ILE A 71 11.76 -5.44 -2.18
CA ILE A 71 10.92 -5.01 -1.06
C ILE A 71 11.18 -5.83 0.21
N LYS A 72 11.93 -6.94 0.15
CA LYS A 72 12.00 -7.96 1.22
C LYS A 72 10.59 -8.38 1.72
N GLY A 73 9.59 -8.30 0.83
CA GLY A 73 8.18 -8.48 1.17
C GLY A 73 7.70 -9.93 1.03
N ASP A 74 6.64 -10.25 1.77
CA ASP A 74 5.87 -11.50 1.75
C ASP A 74 4.67 -11.40 0.76
N LEU A 75 4.15 -12.53 0.28
CA LEU A 75 2.82 -12.65 -0.36
C LEU A 75 1.70 -11.90 0.39
N GLN A 76 1.75 -11.85 1.72
CA GLN A 76 0.83 -11.05 2.54
C GLN A 76 0.86 -9.56 2.15
N ALA A 77 2.03 -9.02 1.79
CA ALA A 77 2.15 -7.64 1.34
C ALA A 77 1.46 -7.40 -0.02
N LEU A 78 1.32 -8.42 -0.88
CA LEU A 78 0.48 -8.33 -2.09
C LEU A 78 -1.01 -8.37 -1.73
N GLU A 79 -1.38 -9.25 -0.81
CA GLU A 79 -2.77 -9.38 -0.38
C GLU A 79 -3.29 -8.07 0.21
N ASP A 80 -2.49 -7.41 1.07
CA ASP A 80 -2.78 -6.08 1.63
C ASP A 80 -3.01 -5.01 0.58
N LEU A 81 -2.42 -5.16 -0.60
CA LEU A 81 -2.54 -4.23 -1.71
C LEU A 81 -3.73 -4.53 -2.62
N THR A 82 -4.47 -5.61 -2.42
CA THR A 82 -5.70 -5.85 -3.18
C THR A 82 -6.74 -4.79 -2.87
N TYR A 83 -7.59 -4.47 -3.86
CA TYR A 83 -8.66 -3.49 -3.70
C TYR A 83 -9.55 -3.83 -2.50
N GLU A 84 -9.88 -5.11 -2.32
CA GLU A 84 -10.80 -5.53 -1.27
C GLU A 84 -10.23 -5.38 0.13
N ARG A 85 -8.98 -5.81 0.35
CA ARG A 85 -8.30 -5.60 1.63
C ARG A 85 -8.14 -4.12 1.95
N ARG A 86 -7.75 -3.30 0.97
CA ARG A 86 -7.64 -1.84 1.16
C ARG A 86 -8.98 -1.21 1.50
N ARG A 87 -10.05 -1.57 0.79
CA ARG A 87 -11.40 -1.07 1.05
C ARG A 87 -11.89 -1.43 2.45
N GLU A 88 -11.67 -2.66 2.89
CA GLU A 88 -12.03 -3.12 4.24
C GLU A 88 -11.24 -2.37 5.32
N PHE A 89 -9.94 -2.19 5.12
CA PHE A 89 -9.08 -1.45 6.04
C PHE A 89 -9.54 0.01 6.17
N LEU A 90 -9.73 0.71 5.06
CA LEU A 90 -10.10 2.13 5.04
C LEU A 90 -11.49 2.42 5.60
N LYS A 91 -12.39 1.43 5.61
CA LYS A 91 -13.69 1.54 6.31
C LYS A 91 -13.50 1.68 7.83
N LYS A 92 -12.50 1.01 8.39
CA LYS A 92 -12.22 0.97 9.84
C LYS A 92 -11.19 2.02 10.28
N HIS A 93 -10.18 2.25 9.45
CA HIS A 93 -9.02 3.08 9.75
C HIS A 93 -8.87 4.17 8.70
N ARG A 94 -9.61 5.26 8.89
CA ARG A 94 -9.48 6.45 8.04
C ARG A 94 -8.32 7.31 8.52
N LEU A 95 -7.66 7.99 7.58
CA LEU A 95 -6.70 9.02 7.96
C LEU A 95 -7.40 10.13 8.77
N PRO A 96 -6.73 10.66 9.81
CA PRO A 96 -7.21 11.81 10.57
C PRO A 96 -7.47 13.00 9.66
N LYS A 97 -8.52 13.78 9.96
CA LYS A 97 -8.91 14.93 9.11
C LYS A 97 -7.94 16.10 9.23
N GLU A 98 -7.29 16.20 10.38
CA GLU A 98 -6.34 17.23 10.73
C GLU A 98 -4.92 16.96 10.19
N LEU A 99 -4.63 15.73 9.75
CA LEU A 99 -3.33 15.37 9.21
C LEU A 99 -3.19 15.96 7.79
N PRO A 100 -2.19 16.83 7.54
CA PRO A 100 -1.89 17.29 6.19
C PRO A 100 -1.38 16.14 5.32
N VAL A 101 -1.97 15.95 4.14
CA VAL A 101 -1.61 14.88 3.20
C VAL A 101 -1.39 15.44 1.80
N VAL A 102 -0.27 15.03 1.17
CA VAL A 102 0.00 15.26 -0.25
C VAL A 102 0.16 13.92 -0.94
N SER A 103 -0.48 13.72 -2.10
CA SER A 103 -0.38 12.48 -2.86
C SER A 103 0.09 12.77 -4.28
N PHE A 104 1.25 12.23 -4.65
CA PHE A 104 1.80 12.28 -5.99
C PHE A 104 1.47 10.98 -6.73
N HIS A 105 0.83 11.13 -7.89
CA HIS A 105 0.75 10.06 -8.88
C HIS A 105 1.76 10.34 -10.00
N THR A 106 2.15 9.28 -10.69
CA THR A 106 2.97 9.36 -11.91
C THR A 106 2.17 8.80 -13.05
N GLU A 107 2.26 9.44 -14.19
CA GLU A 107 1.73 8.98 -15.47
C GLU A 107 2.85 9.18 -16.49
N ALA A 108 3.02 8.22 -17.41
CA ALA A 108 4.09 8.21 -18.41
C ALA A 108 3.49 8.42 -19.80
#